data_AF-W6QMJ6-F1
#
_entry.id   AF-W6QMJ6-F1
#
_cell.length_a   1.000
_cell.length_b   1.000
_cell.length_c   1.000
_cell.angle_alpha   90.00
_cell.angle_beta   90.00
_cell.angle_gamma   90.00
#
_symmetry.space_group_name_H-M   'P 1'
#
loop_
_entity.id
_entity.type
_entity.pdbx_description
1 polymer ?
#
loop_
_entity_poly.entity_id
_entity_poly.type
_entity_poly.pdbx_seq_one_letter_code
_entity_poly.pdbx_strand_id
1 'polypeptide(L)' 'MWVWDYVNGKSHRSHHIQVSESETDGVNLSGGPLVIPFHLLFLRKPQTPRETNVVIDEESLQKIAEWGWDMQFQ' A
#
# COMPACT_ATOMS: atom_id res chain seq x y z
N MET A 1 -11.44 -5.56 2.11
CA MET A 1 -12.35 -5.97 3.21
C MET A 1 -11.49 -6.44 4.36
N TRP A 2 -11.89 -6.19 5.62
CA TRP A 2 -11.22 -6.79 6.77
C TRP A 2 -11.70 -8.23 6.91
N VAL A 3 -10.76 -9.16 7.02
CA VAL A 3 -11.04 -10.59 7.18
C VAL A 3 -10.45 -11.01 8.53
N TRP A 4 -11.18 -11.83 9.27
CA TRP A 4 -10.72 -12.32 10.56
C TRP A 4 -9.85 -13.57 10.35
N ASP A 5 -8.60 -13.53 10.81
CA ASP A 5 -7.72 -14.70 10.86
C ASP A 5 -7.98 -15.45 12.18
N TYR A 6 -8.69 -16.58 12.08
CA TYR A 6 -9.02 -17.43 13.23
C TYR A 6 -7.80 -18.17 13.80
N VAL A 7 -6.72 -18.33 13.02
CA VAL A 7 -5.50 -19.02 13.45
C VAL A 7 -4.65 -18.09 14.32
N ASN A 8 -4.50 -16.84 13.89
CA ASN A 8 -3.66 -15.86 14.60
C ASN A 8 -4.46 -14.93 15.53
N GLY A 9 -5.79 -15.05 15.54
CA GLY A 9 -6.68 -14.24 16.39
C GLY A 9 -6.64 -12.74 16.08
N LYS A 10 -6.43 -12.37 14.82
CA LYS A 10 -6.25 -10.98 14.39
C LYS A 10 -7.04 -10.67 13.12
N SER A 11 -7.53 -9.44 13.00
CA SER A 11 -8.11 -8.98 11.74
C SER A 11 -7.00 -8.56 10.77
N HIS A 12 -7.07 -9.05 9.54
CA HIS A 12 -6.19 -8.69 8.45
C HIS A 12 -6.97 -7.95 7.36
N ARG A 13 -6.33 -6.94 6.75
CA ARG A 13 -6.83 -6.32 5.53
C ARG A 13 -5.80 -6.53 4.45
N SER A 14 -6.17 -7.29 3.43
CA SER A 14 -5.39 -7.36 2.20
C SER A 14 -5.81 -6.20 1.30
N HIS A 15 -4.83 -5.45 0.81
CA HIS A 15 -5.00 -4.47 -0.25
C HIS A 15 -4.13 -4.92 -1.41
N HIS A 16 -4.73 -5.08 -2.58
CA HIS A 16 -4.03 -5.43 -3.81
C HIS A 16 -3.81 -4.16 -4.63
N ILE A 17 -2.56 -3.92 -5.01
CA ILE A 17 -2.16 -2.81 -5.86
C ILE A 17 -1.54 -3.45 -7.09
N GLN A 18 -2.05 -3.09 -8.25
CA GLN A 18 -1.56 -3.61 -9.52
C GLN A 18 -0.94 -2.47 -10.30
N VAL A 19 0.31 -2.69 -10.70
CA VAL A 19 1.03 -1.86 -11.66
C VAL A 19 1.19 -2.66 -12.93
N SER A 20 0.94 -2.05 -14.08
CA SER A 20 1.11 -2.68 -15.39
C SER A 20 1.63 -1.66 -16.38
N GLU A 21 2.60 -2.06 -17.19
CA GLU A 21 3.08 -1.26 -18.31
C GLU A 21 2.32 -1.64 -19.58
N SER A 22 1.87 -0.63 -20.33
CA SER A 22 1.25 -0.77 -21.65
C SER A 22 2.09 -0.04 -22.69
N GLU A 23 2.36 -0.67 -23.83
CA GLU A 23 3.10 -0.06 -24.95
C GLU A 23 2.42 1.23 -25.46
N THR A 24 1.10 1.37 -25.29
CA THR A 24 0.31 2.50 -25.80
C THR A 24 -0.08 3.52 -24.74
N ASP A 25 -0.26 3.11 -23.48
CA ASP A 25 -0.78 3.97 -22.40
C ASP A 25 0.24 4.20 -21.25
N GLY A 26 1.46 3.69 -21.38
CA GLY A 26 2.49 3.82 -20.35
C GLY A 26 2.18 3.00 -19.08
N VAL A 27 2.71 3.45 -17.93
CA VAL A 27 2.52 2.77 -16.64
C VAL A 27 1.14 3.08 -16.08
N ASN A 28 0.34 2.03 -15.90
CA ASN A 28 -0.98 2.07 -15.29
C ASN A 28 -0.91 1.56 -13.85
N LEU A 29 -1.43 2.33 -12.90
CA LEU A 29 -1.54 1.98 -11.50
C LEU A 29 -3.01 1.85 -11.09
N SER A 30 -3.35 0.79 -10.37
CA SER A 30 -4.69 0.59 -9.82
C SER A 30 -4.65 0.07 -8.38
N GLY A 31 -5.66 0.42 -7.59
CA GLY A 31 -5.76 0.05 -6.17
C GLY A 31 -4.96 0.93 -5.21
N GLY A 32 -4.29 1.96 -5.70
CA GLY A 32 -3.67 3.00 -4.86
C GLY A 32 -4.69 4.06 -4.38
N PRO A 33 -4.26 4.94 -3.45
CA PRO A 33 -3.04 4.88 -2.64
C PRO A 33 -3.16 3.86 -1.48
N LEU A 34 -2.03 3.40 -0.94
CA LEU A 34 -2.04 2.58 0.27
C LEU A 34 -2.08 3.47 1.52
N VAL A 35 -3.22 3.46 2.20
CA VAL A 35 -3.39 4.16 3.49
C VAL A 35 -3.47 3.16 4.62
N ILE A 36 -2.52 3.24 5.57
CA ILE A 36 -2.53 2.51 6.83
C ILE A 36 -2.92 3.48 7.95
N PRO A 37 -4.12 3.34 8.52
CA PRO A 37 -4.56 4.20 9.61
C PRO A 37 -3.61 4.12 10.83
N PHE A 38 -3.21 5.28 11.35
CA PHE A 38 -2.27 5.38 12.48
C PHE A 38 -2.68 4.52 13.69
N HIS A 39 -3.96 4.59 14.04
CA HIS A 39 -4.50 3.90 15.21
C HIS A 39 -4.40 2.37 15.11
N LEU A 40 -4.26 1.81 13.91
CA LEU A 40 -4.08 0.37 13.74
C LEU A 40 -2.64 -0.08 14.00
N LEU A 41 -1.66 0.83 13.87
CA LEU A 41 -0.26 0.56 14.19
C LEU A 41 0.04 0.80 15.67
N PHE A 42 -0.48 1.91 16.21
CA PHE A 42 -0.11 2.37 17.56
C PHE A 42 -1.20 2.15 18.61
N LEU A 43 -2.36 1.61 18.21
CA LEU A 43 -3.49 1.29 19.09
C LEU A 43 -3.99 2.49 19.92
N ARG A 44 -3.80 3.71 19.41
CA ARG A 44 -4.28 4.97 20.00
C ARG A 44 -4.59 6.02 18.94
N LYS A 45 -5.27 7.09 19.35
CA LYS A 45 -5.50 8.24 18.47
C LYS A 45 -4.19 8.98 18.15
N PRO A 46 -4.03 9.52 16.93
CA PRO A 46 -2.89 10.34 16.57
C PRO A 46 -2.89 11.67 17.33
N GLN A 47 -1.69 12.16 17.66
CA GLN A 47 -1.43 13.54 18.10
C GLN A 47 -1.15 14.41 16.87
N THR A 48 -2.20 15.02 16.34
CA THR A 48 -2.11 15.91 15.17
C THR A 48 -1.45 17.26 15.54
N PRO A 49 -0.66 17.87 14.65
CA PRO A 49 -0.42 17.47 13.25
C PRO A 49 0.76 16.50 13.06
N ARG A 50 1.49 16.18 14.14
CA ARG A 50 2.75 15.42 14.06
C ARG A 50 2.53 13.95 13.67
N GLU A 51 1.40 13.38 14.08
CA GLU A 51 1.05 11.98 13.82
C GLU A 51 -0.14 11.90 12.88
N THR A 52 0.01 11.14 11.82
CA THR A 52 -0.98 10.96 10.76
C THR A 52 -0.97 9.52 10.26
N ASN A 53 -1.89 9.18 9.37
CA ASN A 53 -1.88 7.88 8.72
C ASN A 53 -0.61 7.71 7.89
N VAL A 54 -0.10 6.49 7.78
CA VAL A 54 0.93 6.19 6.79
C VAL A 54 0.25 6.17 5.44
N VAL A 55 0.72 7.00 4.52
CA VAL A 55 0.24 7.07 3.15
C VAL A 55 1.40 6.74 2.24
N ILE A 56 1.25 5.69 1.44
CA ILE A 56 2.09 5.44 0.27
C ILE A 56 1.26 5.86 -0.92
N ASP A 57 1.63 6.99 -1.50
CA ASP A 57 0.93 7.59 -2.63
C ASP A 57 1.23 6.85 -3.94
N GLU A 58 0.52 7.26 -4.99
CA GLU A 58 0.63 6.65 -6.31
C GLU A 58 2.05 6.77 -6.89
N GLU A 59 2.72 7.92 -6.72
CA GLU A 59 4.08 8.14 -7.19
C GLU A 59 5.07 7.19 -6.49
N SER A 60 4.95 7.03 -5.17
CA SER A 60 5.79 6.11 -4.40
C SER A 60 5.53 4.66 -4.77
N LEU A 61 4.26 4.29 -5.01
CA LEU A 61 3.89 2.95 -5.46
C LEU A 61 4.45 2.64 -6.85
N GLN A 62 4.42 3.62 -7.76
CA GLN A 62 5.02 3.49 -9.08
C GLN A 62 6.54 3.27 -8.98
N LYS A 63 7.26 4.09 -8.19
CA LYS A 63 8.71 3.92 -7.99
C LYS A 63 9.07 2.54 -7.44
N ILE A 64 8.32 2.04 -6.46
CA ILE A 64 8.52 0.69 -5.91
C ILE A 64 8.32 -0.38 -6.99
N ALA A 65 7.32 -0.21 -7.84
CA ALA A 65 7.06 -1.14 -8.93
C ALA A 65 8.20 -1.12 -9.96
N GLU A 66 8.60 0.07 -10.44
CA GLU A 66 9.73 0.25 -11.37
C GLU A 66 11.01 -0.40 -10.84
N TRP A 67 11.36 -0.18 -9.57
CA TRP A 67 12.50 -0.87 -8.94
C TRP A 67 12.36 -2.39 -8.93
N GLY A 68 11.15 -2.89 -8.69
CA GLY A 68 10.86 -4.32 -8.76
C GLY A 68 11.10 -4.90 -10.16
N TRP A 69 10.72 -4.18 -11.21
CA TRP A 69 10.99 -4.54 -12.60
C TRP A 69 12.48 -4.56 -12.91
N ASP A 70 13.20 -3.50 -12.56
CA ASP A 70 14.65 -3.41 -12.77
C ASP A 70 15.40 -4.59 -12.13
N MET A 71 14.97 -5.01 -10.93
CA MET A 71 15.54 -6.14 -10.22
C MET A 71 15.25 -7.51 -10.85
N GLN A 72 14.19 -7.66 -11.67
CA GLN A 72 13.88 -8.93 -12.33
C GLN A 72 14.82 -9.27 -13.48
N PHE A 73 15.45 -8.26 -14.07
CA PHE A 73 16.31 -8.39 -15.23
C PHE A 73 17.80 -8.18 -14.92
N GLN A 74 18.18 -8.13 -13.64
CA GLN A 74 19.56 -8.21 -13.15
C GLN A 74 19.97 -9.65 -12.84
#